data_AF-A0A8X7CNN9-F1
#
_entry.id   AF-A0A8X7CNN9-F1
#
_cell.length_a   1.000
_cell.length_b   1.000
_cell.length_c   1.000
_cell.angle_alpha   90.00
_cell.angle_beta   90.00
_cell.angle_gamma   90.00
#
_symmetry.space_group_name_H-M   'P 1'
#
loop_
_entity.id
_entity.type
_entity.pdbx_description
1 polymer ?
#
loop_
_entity_poly.entity_id
_entity_poly.type
_entity_poly.pdbx_seq_one_letter_code
_entity_poly.pdbx_strand_id
1 'polypeptide(L)'
;MLKAVCPVKRKVTVHEFYLMTEVVAFISARERGAAFCECQLKSVDLVNAYISRIQEINPVINAAVNFRFERALEEAQEIDDLIASDYRTEEEMERETPFLGVPMSVKELIAVEGMPFTAGLVSRKNVRSPNSAQTVKLMKAAGAIPLVTTNISELGMWYESYNRVYGRTSNPYDTSRSPGGSSGMYEKFHSFLQNILN
;
A
#
# COMPACT_ATOMS: atom_id res chain seq x y z
N MET A 1 -29.45 -27.74 13.11
CA MET A 1 -29.57 -27.73 11.63
C MET A 1 -30.29 -26.47 11.21
N LEU A 2 -29.55 -25.47 10.75
CA LEU A 2 -30.03 -24.42 9.84
C LEU A 2 -28.75 -23.85 9.21
N LYS A 3 -28.43 -24.35 8.02
CA LYS A 3 -27.33 -23.87 7.19
C LYS A 3 -27.69 -22.43 6.78
N ALA A 4 -26.87 -21.46 7.13
CA ALA A 4 -26.90 -20.15 6.47
C ALA A 4 -26.29 -20.33 5.07
N VAL A 5 -27.13 -20.73 4.12
CA VAL A 5 -26.83 -20.57 2.69
C VAL A 5 -26.95 -19.07 2.42
N CYS A 6 -25.83 -18.36 2.30
CA CYS A 6 -25.85 -16.95 1.91
C CYS A 6 -26.23 -16.85 0.43
N PRO A 7 -27.36 -16.20 0.08
CA PRO A 7 -27.75 -16.03 -1.30
C PRO A 7 -27.13 -14.76 -1.88
N VAL A 8 -27.13 -14.71 -3.21
CA VAL A 8 -27.12 -13.53 -4.09
C VAL A 8 -25.80 -13.26 -4.83
N LYS A 9 -25.77 -13.83 -6.04
CA LYS A 9 -25.26 -13.18 -7.25
C LYS A 9 -25.83 -11.75 -7.35
N ARG A 10 -25.10 -10.72 -6.91
CA ARG A 10 -25.36 -9.33 -7.30
C ARG A 10 -24.17 -8.86 -8.13
N LYS A 11 -24.42 -8.57 -9.41
CA LYS A 11 -23.46 -7.85 -10.24
C LYS A 11 -23.31 -6.45 -9.65
N VAL A 12 -22.23 -6.21 -8.93
CA VAL A 12 -21.84 -4.87 -8.50
C VAL A 12 -21.59 -4.06 -9.77
N THR A 13 -22.33 -2.97 -9.95
CA THR A 13 -22.11 -2.07 -11.09
C THR A 13 -20.83 -1.26 -10.87
N VAL A 14 -20.16 -0.85 -11.95
CA VAL A 14 -18.87 -0.12 -11.90
C VAL A 14 -18.93 1.12 -10.99
N HIS A 15 -20.12 1.70 -10.81
CA HIS A 15 -20.38 2.83 -9.92
C HIS A 15 -20.49 2.44 -8.42
N GLU A 16 -21.13 1.31 -8.09
CA GLU A 16 -21.13 0.75 -6.73
C GLU A 16 -19.74 0.23 -6.34
N PHE A 17 -18.97 -0.28 -7.31
CA PHE A 17 -17.59 -0.68 -7.12
C PHE A 17 -16.69 0.51 -6.79
N TYR A 18 -16.89 1.67 -7.46
CA TYR A 18 -16.16 2.90 -7.18
C TYR A 18 -16.44 3.42 -5.75
N LEU A 19 -17.72 3.43 -5.34
CA LEU A 19 -18.15 3.74 -3.97
C LEU A 19 -17.61 2.71 -2.94
N MET A 20 -17.54 1.43 -3.28
CA MET A 20 -16.90 0.41 -2.44
C MET A 20 -15.39 0.62 -2.33
N THR A 21 -14.68 0.93 -3.42
CA THR A 21 -13.24 1.23 -3.38
C THR A 21 -12.94 2.52 -2.62
N GLU A 22 -13.83 3.52 -2.68
CA GLU A 22 -13.77 4.71 -1.83
C GLU A 22 -13.93 4.32 -0.36
N VAL A 23 -14.94 3.53 0.01
CA VAL A 23 -15.18 3.07 1.40
C VAL A 23 -14.06 2.17 1.92
N VAL A 24 -13.45 1.32 1.09
CA VAL A 24 -12.35 0.42 1.48
C VAL A 24 -11.05 1.18 1.74
N ALA A 25 -10.90 2.39 1.21
CA ALA A 25 -9.81 3.29 1.58
C ALA A 25 -10.01 3.85 3.02
N PHE A 26 -11.24 3.99 3.50
CA PHE A 26 -11.59 4.57 4.81
C PHE A 26 -11.62 3.57 5.97
N ILE A 27 -11.73 2.27 5.71
CA ILE A 27 -11.70 1.27 6.78
C ILE A 27 -10.26 1.01 7.25
N SER A 28 -10.07 0.69 8.52
CA SER A 28 -8.77 0.34 9.10
C SER A 28 -8.15 -0.87 8.38
N ALA A 29 -6.83 -1.04 8.48
CA ALA A 29 -6.16 -2.19 7.85
C ALA A 29 -6.72 -3.55 8.33
N ARG A 30 -7.24 -3.59 9.57
CA ARG A 30 -7.95 -4.74 10.15
C ARG A 30 -9.31 -4.97 9.49
N GLU A 31 -10.09 -3.91 9.29
CA GLU A 31 -11.40 -4.00 8.62
C GLU A 31 -11.25 -4.35 7.13
N ARG A 32 -10.15 -3.93 6.47
CA ARG A 32 -9.81 -4.43 5.12
C ARG A 32 -9.51 -5.92 5.14
N GLY A 33 -8.69 -6.39 6.08
CA GLY A 33 -8.41 -7.81 6.26
C GLY A 33 -9.67 -8.63 6.55
N ALA A 34 -10.60 -8.09 7.35
CA ALA A 34 -11.89 -8.73 7.62
C ALA A 34 -12.82 -8.76 6.39
N ALA A 35 -12.86 -7.70 5.59
CA ALA A 35 -13.65 -7.66 4.35
C ALA A 35 -13.15 -8.65 3.27
N PHE A 36 -11.87 -9.02 3.32
CA PHE A 36 -11.31 -10.13 2.54
C PHE A 36 -11.85 -11.49 2.99
N CYS A 37 -11.97 -11.73 4.30
CA CYS A 37 -12.58 -12.94 4.83
C CYS A 37 -14.04 -13.08 4.39
N GLU A 38 -14.79 -11.98 4.28
CA GLU A 38 -16.19 -11.99 3.83
C GLU A 38 -16.38 -12.12 2.29
N CYS A 39 -15.31 -12.36 1.51
CA CYS A 39 -15.34 -12.53 0.04
C CYS A 39 -15.92 -11.34 -0.76
N GLN A 40 -15.94 -10.13 -0.21
CA GLN A 40 -16.56 -8.97 -0.88
C GLN A 40 -15.61 -8.20 -1.80
N LEU A 41 -14.29 -8.37 -1.67
CA LEU A 41 -13.26 -7.63 -2.42
C LEU A 41 -12.08 -8.53 -2.80
N LYS A 42 -11.57 -8.37 -4.02
CA LYS A 42 -10.34 -9.02 -4.49
C LYS A 42 -9.11 -8.16 -4.21
N SER A 43 -7.97 -8.78 -3.95
CA SER A 43 -6.71 -8.11 -3.65
C SER A 43 -6.20 -7.39 -4.87
N VAL A 44 -6.35 -8.00 -6.04
CA VAL A 44 -6.00 -7.39 -7.33
C VAL A 44 -6.77 -6.09 -7.56
N ASP A 45 -8.07 -6.08 -7.22
CA ASP A 45 -8.92 -4.90 -7.37
C ASP A 45 -8.45 -3.76 -6.45
N LEU A 46 -8.12 -4.09 -5.19
CA LEU A 46 -7.59 -3.14 -4.23
C LEU A 46 -6.23 -2.58 -4.67
N VAL A 47 -5.31 -3.43 -5.12
CA VAL A 47 -4.00 -3.00 -5.60
C VAL A 47 -4.13 -2.09 -6.83
N ASN A 48 -5.00 -2.44 -7.78
CA ASN A 48 -5.27 -1.60 -8.97
C ASN A 48 -5.83 -0.22 -8.61
N ALA A 49 -6.73 -0.15 -7.61
CA ALA A 49 -7.26 1.11 -7.13
C ALA A 49 -6.14 2.01 -6.56
N TYR A 50 -5.25 1.45 -5.74
CA TYR A 50 -4.10 2.19 -5.19
C TYR A 50 -3.11 2.62 -6.28
N ILE A 51 -2.82 1.76 -7.27
CA ILE A 51 -1.95 2.09 -8.41
C ILE A 51 -2.51 3.29 -9.18
N SER A 52 -3.79 3.22 -9.54
CA SER A 52 -4.47 4.29 -10.29
C SER A 52 -4.40 5.62 -9.55
N ARG A 53 -4.67 5.60 -8.24
CA ARG A 53 -4.64 6.80 -7.41
C ARG A 53 -3.22 7.37 -7.24
N ILE A 54 -2.22 6.51 -7.11
CA ILE A 54 -0.81 6.92 -7.08
C ILE A 54 -0.43 7.59 -8.41
N GLN A 55 -0.81 7.02 -9.55
CA GLN A 55 -0.50 7.59 -10.86
C GLN A 55 -1.14 8.96 -11.08
N GLU A 56 -2.34 9.18 -10.54
CA GLU A 56 -3.05 10.46 -10.62
C GLU A 56 -2.39 11.55 -9.75
N ILE A 57 -2.14 11.25 -8.47
CA ILE A 57 -1.70 12.27 -7.50
C ILE A 57 -0.19 12.48 -7.52
N ASN A 58 0.58 11.39 -7.59
CA ASN A 58 2.00 11.42 -7.29
C ASN A 58 2.82 12.39 -8.17
N PRO A 59 2.47 12.66 -9.44
CA PRO A 59 3.13 13.71 -10.22
C PRO A 59 3.08 15.11 -9.59
N VAL A 60 2.08 15.39 -8.75
CA VAL A 60 1.90 16.69 -8.08
C VAL A 60 2.69 16.77 -6.77
N ILE A 61 2.71 15.68 -5.99
CA ILE A 61 3.27 15.69 -4.63
C ILE A 61 4.63 15.01 -4.49
N ASN A 62 5.04 14.18 -5.45
CA ASN A 62 6.31 13.45 -5.47
C ASN A 62 6.59 12.69 -4.15
N ALA A 63 5.66 11.85 -3.76
CA ALA A 63 5.65 11.14 -2.50
C ALA A 63 6.15 9.70 -2.68
N ALA A 64 5.61 8.94 -3.62
CA ALA A 64 6.14 7.64 -4.03
C ALA A 64 7.24 7.81 -5.08
N VAL A 65 8.41 7.20 -4.87
CA VAL A 65 9.59 7.42 -5.73
C VAL A 65 10.06 6.16 -6.47
N ASN A 66 9.76 4.98 -5.93
CA ASN A 66 10.00 3.71 -6.62
C ASN A 66 8.76 2.83 -6.55
N PHE A 67 8.49 2.10 -7.62
CA PHE A 67 7.23 1.38 -7.82
C PHE A 67 7.51 -0.11 -8.06
N ARG A 68 6.67 -0.98 -7.49
CA ARG A 68 6.72 -2.44 -7.67
C ARG A 68 5.38 -2.99 -8.19
N PHE A 69 4.68 -2.21 -9.02
CA PHE A 69 3.30 -2.45 -9.44
C PHE A 69 3.06 -3.83 -10.05
N GLU A 70 3.89 -4.26 -11.01
CA GLU A 70 3.76 -5.58 -11.64
C GLU A 70 3.86 -6.70 -10.60
N ARG A 71 4.90 -6.67 -9.76
CA ARG A 71 5.10 -7.66 -8.69
C ARG A 71 4.00 -7.61 -7.63
N ALA A 72 3.48 -6.44 -7.31
CA ALA A 72 2.40 -6.29 -6.35
C ALA A 72 1.08 -6.88 -6.89
N LEU A 73 0.83 -6.75 -8.20
CA LEU A 73 -0.32 -7.37 -8.86
C LEU A 73 -0.20 -8.89 -8.93
N GLU A 74 1.00 -9.42 -9.21
CA GLU A 74 1.29 -10.86 -9.13
C GLU A 74 1.01 -11.39 -7.71
N GLU A 75 1.58 -10.75 -6.67
CA GLU A 75 1.37 -11.12 -5.26
C GLU A 75 -0.12 -11.05 -4.87
N ALA A 76 -0.86 -10.06 -5.38
CA ALA A 76 -2.29 -9.91 -5.14
C ALA A 76 -3.11 -11.04 -5.78
N GLN A 77 -2.78 -11.42 -7.02
CA GLN A 77 -3.44 -12.52 -7.71
C GLN A 77 -3.20 -13.86 -7.02
N GLU A 78 -1.97 -14.12 -6.57
CA GLU A 78 -1.64 -15.31 -5.78
C GLU A 78 -2.47 -15.40 -4.50
N ILE A 79 -2.68 -14.26 -3.82
CA ILE A 79 -3.53 -14.20 -2.62
C ILE A 79 -5.00 -14.48 -2.97
N ASP A 80 -5.52 -13.88 -4.04
CA ASP A 80 -6.90 -14.13 -4.48
C ASP A 80 -7.13 -15.60 -4.85
N ASP A 81 -6.16 -16.25 -5.50
CA ASP A 81 -6.22 -17.66 -5.86
C ASP A 81 -6.15 -18.56 -4.61
N LEU A 82 -5.33 -18.22 -3.62
CA LEU A 82 -5.25 -18.93 -2.33
C LEU A 82 -6.57 -18.85 -1.57
N ILE A 83 -7.18 -17.66 -1.49
CA ILE A 83 -8.49 -17.47 -0.85
C ILE A 83 -9.56 -18.29 -1.58
N ALA A 84 -9.58 -18.27 -2.91
CA ALA A 84 -10.53 -19.04 -3.71
C ALA A 84 -10.40 -20.57 -3.54
N SER A 85 -9.25 -21.06 -3.09
CA SER A 85 -8.99 -22.47 -2.83
C SER A 85 -9.43 -22.96 -1.44
N ASP A 86 -10.06 -22.10 -0.62
CA ASP A 86 -10.40 -22.39 0.79
C ASP A 86 -9.17 -22.88 1.59
N TYR A 87 -7.99 -22.32 1.30
CA TYR A 87 -6.71 -22.74 1.88
C TYR A 87 -6.67 -22.66 3.41
N ARG A 88 -7.44 -21.74 4.02
CA ARG A 88 -7.51 -21.51 5.47
C ARG A 88 -8.90 -21.06 5.91
N THR A 89 -9.23 -21.34 7.16
CA THR A 89 -10.42 -20.76 7.80
C THR A 89 -10.25 -19.25 8.02
N GLU A 90 -11.36 -18.52 8.08
CA GLU A 90 -11.36 -17.08 8.35
C GLU A 90 -10.63 -16.73 9.66
N GLU A 91 -10.81 -17.54 10.72
CA GLU A 91 -10.13 -17.34 12.00
C GLU A 91 -8.61 -17.52 11.91
N GLU A 92 -8.13 -18.48 11.11
CA GLU A 92 -6.70 -18.67 10.86
C GLU A 92 -6.11 -17.52 10.05
N MET A 93 -6.85 -17.02 9.05
CA MET A 93 -6.45 -15.87 8.25
C MET A 93 -6.37 -14.60 9.10
N GLU A 94 -7.35 -14.34 9.97
CA GLU A 94 -7.34 -13.18 10.86
C GLU A 94 -6.15 -13.23 11.85
N ARG A 95 -5.83 -14.42 12.37
CA ARG A 95 -4.75 -14.60 13.35
C ARG A 95 -3.36 -14.55 12.75
N GLU A 96 -3.15 -15.18 11.59
CA GLU A 96 -1.81 -15.39 11.02
C GLU A 96 -1.48 -14.41 9.90
N THR A 97 -2.48 -13.94 9.16
CA THR A 97 -2.34 -13.01 8.04
C THR A 97 -3.29 -11.81 8.19
N PRO A 98 -3.17 -11.02 9.26
CA PRO A 98 -4.10 -9.93 9.56
C PRO A 98 -4.13 -8.81 8.51
N PHE A 99 -3.16 -8.79 7.58
CA PHE A 99 -3.06 -7.81 6.50
C PHE A 99 -3.14 -8.46 5.11
N LEU A 100 -3.72 -9.66 5.01
CA LEU A 100 -3.85 -10.40 3.76
C LEU A 100 -4.41 -9.53 2.64
N GLY A 101 -3.65 -9.41 1.55
CA GLY A 101 -4.05 -8.68 0.35
C GLY A 101 -4.01 -7.16 0.47
N VAL A 102 -3.54 -6.61 1.61
CA VAL A 102 -3.53 -5.15 1.86
C VAL A 102 -2.25 -4.53 1.29
N PRO A 103 -2.34 -3.56 0.36
CA PRO A 103 -1.17 -2.84 -0.14
C PRO A 103 -0.55 -1.95 0.94
N MET A 104 0.78 -1.86 0.96
CA MET A 104 1.54 -1.01 1.88
C MET A 104 2.63 -0.23 1.18
N SER A 105 2.99 0.93 1.74
CA SER A 105 4.19 1.69 1.34
C SER A 105 5.34 1.42 2.30
N VAL A 106 6.58 1.47 1.81
CA VAL A 106 7.79 1.19 2.60
C VAL A 106 8.75 2.37 2.53
N LYS A 107 9.42 2.69 3.64
CA LYS A 107 10.31 3.86 3.65
C LYS A 107 11.51 3.50 2.82
N GLU A 108 12.03 4.38 1.99
CA GLU A 108 13.21 4.01 1.18
C GLU A 108 14.43 3.68 2.06
N LEU A 109 14.48 4.18 3.30
CA LEU A 109 15.43 3.76 4.34
C LEU A 109 15.19 2.36 4.92
N ILE A 110 14.12 1.68 4.52
CA ILE A 110 13.82 0.30 4.87
C ILE A 110 13.97 -0.54 3.61
N ALA A 111 14.97 -1.42 3.62
CA ALA A 111 15.31 -2.23 2.46
C ALA A 111 14.13 -3.11 2.01
N VAL A 112 13.82 -3.04 0.71
CA VAL A 112 12.95 -3.97 0.00
C VAL A 112 13.78 -4.64 -1.08
N GLU A 113 13.72 -5.95 -1.17
CA GLU A 113 14.48 -6.73 -2.14
C GLU A 113 14.25 -6.26 -3.58
N GLY A 114 15.34 -6.08 -4.32
CA GLY A 114 15.34 -5.61 -5.71
C GLY A 114 15.05 -4.11 -5.87
N MET A 115 14.58 -3.42 -4.84
CA MET A 115 14.26 -1.98 -4.88
C MET A 115 15.48 -1.09 -4.60
N PRO A 116 15.48 0.17 -5.07
CA PRO A 116 16.52 1.15 -4.72
C PRO A 116 16.66 1.36 -3.21
N PHE A 117 17.90 1.53 -2.75
CA PHE A 117 18.26 1.73 -1.34
C PHE A 117 19.37 2.80 -1.19
N THR A 118 19.02 4.00 -1.64
CA THR A 118 19.90 5.15 -1.82
C THR A 118 20.09 5.95 -0.53
N ALA A 119 19.15 5.89 0.42
CA ALA A 119 19.11 6.77 1.59
C ALA A 119 19.08 8.27 1.24
N GLY A 120 18.60 8.62 0.04
CA GLY A 120 18.58 9.99 -0.48
C GLY A 120 19.96 10.53 -0.87
N LEU A 121 21.00 9.70 -0.84
CA LEU A 121 22.38 10.09 -1.18
C LEU A 121 22.65 9.89 -2.68
N VAL A 122 23.14 10.94 -3.33
CA VAL A 122 23.51 10.90 -4.77
C VAL A 122 24.58 9.83 -5.04
N SER A 123 25.52 9.63 -4.12
CA SER A 123 26.57 8.61 -4.22
C SER A 123 26.01 7.18 -4.24
N ARG A 124 24.78 6.97 -3.76
CA ARG A 124 24.11 5.67 -3.67
C ARG A 124 22.94 5.53 -4.64
N LYS A 125 22.74 6.45 -5.58
CA LYS A 125 21.56 6.48 -6.49
C LYS A 125 21.32 5.19 -7.28
N ASN A 126 22.37 4.39 -7.51
CA ASN A 126 22.30 3.12 -8.25
C ASN A 126 22.32 1.89 -7.34
N VAL A 127 22.32 2.08 -6.01
CA VAL A 127 22.33 0.98 -5.05
C VAL A 127 20.93 0.38 -4.95
N ARG A 128 20.84 -0.94 -5.12
CA ARG A 128 19.63 -1.73 -4.90
C ARG A 128 19.86 -2.72 -3.77
N SER A 129 18.84 -2.98 -2.95
CA SER A 129 18.98 -3.94 -1.87
C SER A 129 18.85 -5.38 -2.40
N PRO A 130 19.80 -6.29 -2.08
CA PRO A 130 19.68 -7.69 -2.42
C PRO A 130 18.68 -8.45 -1.52
N ASN A 131 18.26 -7.86 -0.40
CA ASN A 131 17.39 -8.49 0.58
C ASN A 131 16.39 -7.49 1.16
N SER A 132 15.21 -7.98 1.55
CA SER A 132 14.25 -7.19 2.33
C SER A 132 14.66 -7.12 3.81
N ALA A 133 14.42 -5.98 4.45
CA ALA A 133 14.57 -5.82 5.90
C ALA A 133 13.61 -6.74 6.67
N GLN A 134 13.97 -7.10 7.90
CA GLN A 134 13.17 -8.03 8.72
C GLN A 134 11.73 -7.53 8.91
N THR A 135 11.54 -6.23 9.13
CA THR A 135 10.20 -5.64 9.26
C THR A 135 9.35 -5.83 8.01
N VAL A 136 9.92 -5.69 6.81
CA VAL A 136 9.21 -5.92 5.54
C VAL A 136 8.87 -7.40 5.39
N LYS A 137 9.80 -8.29 5.74
CA LYS A 137 9.55 -9.74 5.72
C LYS A 137 8.39 -10.14 6.64
N LEU A 138 8.35 -9.58 7.85
CA LEU A 138 7.26 -9.81 8.82
C LEU A 138 5.92 -9.28 8.30
N MET A 139 5.89 -8.08 7.72
CA MET A 139 4.66 -7.52 7.13
C MET A 139 4.17 -8.36 5.95
N LYS A 140 5.08 -8.81 5.07
CA LYS A 140 4.75 -9.75 3.98
C LYS A 140 4.21 -11.08 4.52
N ALA A 141 4.82 -11.63 5.56
CA ALA A 141 4.36 -12.86 6.21
C ALA A 141 2.96 -12.69 6.82
N ALA A 142 2.63 -11.49 7.31
CA ALA A 142 1.29 -11.12 7.77
C ALA A 142 0.31 -10.84 6.62
N GLY A 143 0.72 -11.03 5.36
CA GLY A 143 -0.12 -10.93 4.16
C GLY A 143 -0.13 -9.57 3.45
N ALA A 144 0.65 -8.59 3.92
CA ALA A 144 0.71 -7.27 3.31
C ALA A 144 1.55 -7.27 2.01
N ILE A 145 1.17 -6.42 1.06
CA ILE A 145 1.79 -6.32 -0.27
C ILE A 145 2.55 -5.00 -0.41
N PRO A 146 3.91 -4.98 -0.38
CA PRO A 146 4.65 -3.74 -0.58
C PRO A 146 4.49 -3.24 -2.02
N LEU A 147 3.91 -2.05 -2.18
CA LEU A 147 3.56 -1.49 -3.48
C LEU A 147 4.60 -0.48 -4.00
N VAL A 148 5.06 0.41 -3.10
CA VAL A 148 5.96 1.52 -3.42
C VAL A 148 6.96 1.76 -2.29
N THR A 149 8.07 2.42 -2.62
CA THR A 149 8.88 3.10 -1.62
C THR A 149 8.65 4.61 -1.63
N THR A 150 8.64 5.20 -0.44
CA THR A 150 8.35 6.61 -0.21
C THR A 150 9.60 7.47 -0.27
N ASN A 151 9.45 8.73 -0.67
CA ASN A 151 10.51 9.72 -0.62
C ASN A 151 10.89 10.00 0.84
N ILE A 152 12.12 10.43 1.03
CA ILE A 152 12.72 10.65 2.35
C ILE A 152 13.52 11.95 2.35
N SER A 153 13.82 12.47 3.55
CA SER A 153 14.97 13.38 3.65
C SER A 153 16.27 12.62 3.47
N GLU A 154 17.30 13.32 2.99
CA GLU A 154 18.65 12.77 2.93
C GLU A 154 19.06 12.19 4.30
N LEU A 155 19.44 10.91 4.30
CA LEU A 155 19.76 10.11 5.49
C LEU A 155 18.64 9.97 6.53
N GLY A 156 17.44 10.49 6.24
CA GLY A 156 16.37 10.61 7.22
C GLY A 156 16.66 11.61 8.34
N MET A 157 17.55 12.58 8.11
CA MET A 157 18.05 13.50 9.13
C MET A 157 17.54 14.94 8.98
N TRP A 158 16.38 15.12 8.32
CA TRP A 158 15.76 16.43 8.15
C TRP A 158 14.24 16.41 8.28
N TYR A 159 13.67 17.53 8.72
CA TYR A 159 12.22 17.76 8.92
C TYR A 159 11.46 18.09 7.63
N GLU A 160 12.11 18.05 6.48
CA GLU A 160 11.48 18.19 5.18
C GLU A 160 11.93 17.05 4.27
N SER A 161 10.97 16.40 3.63
CA SER A 161 11.21 15.26 2.73
C SER A 161 11.76 15.76 1.39
N TYR A 162 13.04 16.12 1.39
CA TYR A 162 13.81 16.59 0.24
C TYR A 162 15.17 15.89 0.19
N ASN A 163 15.57 15.48 -1.01
CA ASN A 163 16.91 15.00 -1.30
C ASN A 163 17.25 15.24 -2.78
N ARG A 164 18.52 15.12 -3.15
CA ARG A 164 19.01 15.38 -4.51
C ARG A 164 18.78 14.21 -5.49
N VAL A 165 18.32 13.05 -5.02
CA VAL A 165 18.05 11.87 -5.85
C VAL A 165 16.66 11.95 -6.46
N TYR A 166 15.65 12.26 -5.63
CA TYR A 166 14.24 12.22 -5.99
C TYR A 166 13.57 13.59 -5.95
N GLY A 167 14.23 14.62 -5.42
CA GLY A 167 13.65 15.96 -5.27
C GLY A 167 12.81 16.12 -4.00
N ARG A 168 11.91 17.12 -4.02
CA ARG A 168 11.08 17.52 -2.87
C ARG A 168 9.71 16.85 -2.95
N THR A 169 9.21 16.38 -1.80
CA THR A 169 7.80 16.01 -1.62
C THR A 169 7.01 17.22 -1.13
N SER A 170 5.81 17.42 -1.66
CA SER A 170 4.89 18.49 -1.27
C SER A 170 3.80 17.96 -0.33
N ASN A 171 3.25 18.84 0.51
CA ASN A 171 2.11 18.48 1.36
C ASN A 171 0.86 18.29 0.49
N PRO A 172 0.17 17.14 0.61
CA PRO A 172 -1.03 16.89 -0.17
C PRO A 172 -2.21 17.85 0.06
N TYR A 173 -2.35 18.41 1.27
CA TYR A 173 -3.44 19.34 1.58
C TYR A 173 -3.20 20.76 1.05
N ASP A 174 -1.94 21.13 0.87
CA ASP A 174 -1.51 22.43 0.38
C ASP A 174 -0.10 22.27 -0.20
N THR A 175 0.00 22.22 -1.52
CA THR A 175 1.25 21.94 -2.23
C THR A 175 2.32 23.02 -2.05
N SER A 176 1.95 24.19 -1.51
CA SER A 176 2.91 25.23 -1.11
C SER A 176 3.64 24.92 0.20
N ARG A 177 3.18 23.93 0.98
CA ARG A 177 3.72 23.58 2.29
C ARG A 177 4.56 22.31 2.28
N SER A 178 5.49 22.23 3.24
CA SER A 178 6.23 21.00 3.50
C SER A 178 5.32 19.91 4.08
N PRO A 179 5.47 18.64 3.67
CA PRO A 179 4.78 17.51 4.29
C PRO A 179 5.36 17.20 5.68
N GLY A 180 6.54 17.73 6.03
CA GLY A 180 7.32 17.35 7.21
C GLY A 180 8.41 16.32 6.88
N GLY A 181 9.06 15.77 7.90
CA GLY A 181 10.21 14.88 7.75
C GLY A 181 10.67 14.27 9.09
N SER A 182 11.53 13.25 9.08
CA SER A 182 12.02 12.56 7.87
C SER A 182 11.05 11.54 7.30
N SER A 183 9.95 11.32 8.03
CA SER A 183 8.80 10.51 7.67
C SER A 183 7.55 11.37 7.53
N GLY A 184 7.63 12.69 7.35
CA GLY A 184 6.42 13.55 7.33
C GLY A 184 5.44 13.18 6.21
N MET A 185 5.93 12.49 5.18
CA MET A 185 5.09 11.84 4.20
C MET A 185 4.27 10.67 4.77
N TYR A 186 4.74 9.86 5.72
CA TYR A 186 4.00 8.70 6.23
C TYR A 186 2.63 9.05 6.82
N GLU A 187 2.58 10.04 7.71
CA GLU A 187 1.32 10.46 8.31
C GLU A 187 0.41 11.11 7.25
N LYS A 188 0.95 11.99 6.40
CA LYS A 188 0.12 12.78 5.48
C LYS A 188 -0.22 12.09 4.16
N PHE A 189 0.63 11.21 3.66
CA PHE A 189 0.36 10.42 2.44
C PHE A 189 -0.60 9.28 2.72
N HIS A 190 -0.49 8.61 3.87
CA HIS A 190 -1.53 7.67 4.29
C HIS A 190 -2.86 8.42 4.50
N SER A 191 -2.82 9.57 5.19
CA SER A 191 -4.01 10.40 5.39
C SER A 191 -4.55 11.03 4.09
N PHE A 192 -3.75 11.21 3.03
CA PHE A 192 -4.22 11.75 1.75
C PHE A 192 -4.64 10.70 0.73
N LEU A 193 -4.03 9.51 0.76
CA LEU A 193 -4.63 8.34 0.12
C LEU A 193 -5.98 8.00 0.77
N GLN A 194 -6.19 8.39 2.04
CA GLN A 194 -7.45 8.25 2.78
C GLN A 194 -8.41 9.45 2.62
N ASN A 195 -7.93 10.69 2.53
CA ASN A 195 -8.80 11.88 2.44
C ASN A 195 -9.22 12.14 0.99
N ILE A 196 -10.31 11.51 0.59
CA ILE A 196 -11.03 11.73 -0.67
C ILE A 196 -12.05 12.88 -0.58
N LEU A 197 -12.21 13.56 0.56
CA LEU A 197 -13.33 14.50 0.76
C LEU A 197 -12.91 15.92 1.14
N ASN A 198 -12.20 16.59 0.23
CA ASN A 198 -12.43 18.02 -0.05
C ASN A 198 -12.20 18.30 -1.54
#